data_AF-C0DC58-F1
#
_entry.id   AF-C0DC58-F1
#
_cell.length_a   1.000
_cell.length_b   1.000
_cell.length_c   1.000
_cell.angle_alpha   90.00
_cell.angle_beta   90.00
_cell.angle_gamma   90.00
#
_symmetry.space_group_name_H-M   'P 1'
#
loop_
_entity.id
_entity.type
_entity.pdbx_description
1 polymer ?
#
loop_
_entity_poly.entity_id
_entity_poly.type
_entity_poly.pdbx_seq_one_letter_code
_entity_poly.pdbx_strand_id
1 'polypeptide(L)'
;SAADINATNTAINTNTEGLARAKKMIEELQDKVVVSLPVSGWSGTAPFTQTIPLSGIKSTDNPIPGMLYPDNLTEDRKAQIDKSSNMITEIETLDGSLKVTCRFKRPTADLILSLKGVSL
;
A
#
# COMPACT_ATOMS: atom_id res chain seq x y z
N SER A 1 30.91 5.91 38.17
CA SER A 1 31.63 7.18 37.93
C SER A 1 30.76 8.11 37.08
N ALA A 2 31.12 9.40 36.95
CA ALA A 2 30.41 10.30 36.04
C ALA A 2 30.43 9.79 34.58
N ALA A 3 31.49 9.07 34.19
CA ALA A 3 31.58 8.44 32.88
C ALA A 3 30.53 7.33 32.69
N ASP A 4 30.34 6.47 33.69
CA ASP A 4 29.37 5.37 33.62
C ASP A 4 27.92 5.89 33.52
N ILE A 5 27.62 6.98 34.22
CA ILE A 5 26.31 7.65 34.17
C ILE A 5 26.06 8.22 32.77
N ASN A 6 27.05 8.90 32.18
CA ASN A 6 26.92 9.46 30.84
C ASN A 6 26.78 8.37 29.77
N ALA A 7 27.52 7.26 29.90
CA ALA A 7 27.39 6.11 29.02
C ALA A 7 25.97 5.52 29.07
N THR A 8 25.42 5.38 30.28
CA THR A 8 24.06 4.89 30.50
C THR A 8 23.01 5.83 29.89
N ASN A 9 23.13 7.13 30.10
CA ASN A 9 22.21 8.13 29.52
C ASN A 9 22.23 8.10 27.98
N THR A 10 23.41 7.94 27.38
CA THR A 10 23.56 7.82 25.92
C THR A 10 22.85 6.57 25.39
N ALA A 11 23.01 5.44 26.08
CA ALA A 11 22.33 4.20 25.72
C ALA A 11 20.79 4.34 25.85
N ILE A 12 20.30 4.97 26.91
CA ILE A 12 18.87 5.21 27.14
C ILE A 12 18.28 6.08 26.02
N ASN A 13 18.95 7.16 25.64
CA ASN A 13 18.47 8.04 24.58
C ASN A 13 18.37 7.29 23.24
N THR A 14 19.42 6.54 22.89
CA THR A 14 19.45 5.70 21.67
C THR A 14 18.30 4.68 21.67
N ASN A 15 18.06 4.02 22.81
CA ASN A 15 16.97 3.06 22.96
C ASN A 15 15.59 3.73 22.83
N THR A 16 15.44 4.94 23.36
CA THR A 16 14.19 5.72 23.28
C THR A 16 13.86 6.06 21.83
N GLU A 17 14.85 6.51 21.05
CA GLU A 17 14.67 6.77 19.62
C GLU A 17 14.35 5.50 18.82
N GLY A 18 15.04 4.39 19.14
CA GLY A 18 14.77 3.09 18.54
C GLY A 18 13.32 2.63 18.78
N LEU A 19 12.84 2.78 20.00
CA LEU A 19 11.46 2.45 20.36
C LEU A 19 10.43 3.34 19.64
N ALA A 20 10.72 4.63 19.48
CA ALA A 20 9.85 5.54 18.75
C ALA A 20 9.71 5.14 17.26
N ARG A 21 10.82 4.76 16.61
CA ARG A 21 10.80 4.23 15.24
C ARG A 21 9.99 2.93 15.13
N ALA A 22 10.22 1.99 16.05
CA ALA A 22 9.50 0.72 16.06
C ALA A 22 7.98 0.89 16.27
N LYS A 23 7.56 1.81 17.15
CA LYS A 23 6.14 2.12 17.37
C LYS A 23 5.47 2.63 16.09
N LYS A 24 6.10 3.57 15.39
CA LYS A 24 5.59 4.12 14.12
C LYS A 24 5.38 3.01 13.07
N MET A 25 6.37 2.12 12.92
CA MET A 25 6.27 0.98 12.00
C MET A 25 5.13 0.02 12.36
N ILE A 26 4.86 -0.19 13.66
CA ILE A 26 3.75 -1.05 14.11
C ILE A 26 2.41 -0.40 13.75
N GLU A 27 2.26 0.90 13.98
CA GLU A 27 1.06 1.66 13.62
C GLU A 27 0.79 1.60 12.11
N GLU A 28 1.82 1.80 11.28
CA GLU A 28 1.74 1.73 9.81
C GLU A 28 1.42 0.31 9.28
N LEU A 29 1.76 -0.74 10.02
CA LEU A 29 1.39 -2.12 9.69
C LEU A 29 -0.06 -2.47 10.11
N GLN A 30 -0.57 -1.82 11.16
CA GLN A 30 -1.93 -2.01 11.64
C GLN A 30 -2.92 -1.23 10.77
N ASP A 31 -2.57 -0.03 10.35
CA ASP A 31 -3.40 0.76 9.46
C ASP A 31 -3.36 0.24 8.02
N LYS A 32 -4.44 0.46 7.28
CA LYS A 32 -4.52 0.12 5.87
C LYS A 32 -5.09 1.27 5.09
N VAL A 33 -4.39 1.65 4.03
CA VAL A 33 -4.87 2.63 3.08
C VAL A 33 -5.70 1.93 2.04
N VAL A 34 -6.93 2.41 1.81
CA VAL A 34 -7.84 1.83 0.82
C VAL A 34 -7.80 2.66 -0.44
N VAL A 35 -7.53 2.01 -1.58
CA VAL A 35 -7.52 2.63 -2.90
C VAL A 35 -8.56 1.96 -3.81
N SER A 36 -9.28 2.77 -4.56
CA SER A 36 -10.27 2.32 -5.54
C SER A 36 -9.69 2.38 -6.95
N LEU A 37 -9.92 1.33 -7.73
CA LEU A 37 -9.50 1.17 -9.12
C LEU A 37 -10.75 0.93 -9.97
N PRO A 38 -11.50 1.99 -10.33
CA PRO A 38 -12.65 1.84 -11.21
C PRO A 38 -12.23 1.26 -12.58
N VAL A 39 -13.12 0.46 -13.17
CA VAL A 39 -12.91 -0.13 -14.50
C VAL A 39 -12.71 0.93 -15.58
N SER A 40 -13.34 2.09 -15.43
CA SER A 40 -13.23 3.23 -16.35
C SER A 40 -11.87 3.92 -16.29
N GLY A 41 -11.10 3.76 -15.21
CA GLY A 41 -9.82 4.44 -15.01
C GLY A 41 -8.63 3.78 -15.71
N TRP A 42 -8.79 2.58 -16.26
CA TRP A 42 -7.74 1.90 -17.00
C TRP A 42 -7.52 2.51 -18.39
N SER A 43 -6.26 2.69 -18.78
CA SER A 43 -5.89 3.09 -20.14
C SER A 43 -6.45 2.15 -21.22
N GLY A 44 -6.49 2.62 -22.47
CA GLY A 44 -7.13 1.91 -23.58
C GLY A 44 -6.29 0.82 -24.25
N THR A 45 -4.96 0.84 -24.09
CA THR A 45 -4.02 -0.07 -24.77
C THR A 45 -3.02 -0.65 -23.78
N ALA A 46 -2.54 -1.88 -24.05
CA ALA A 46 -1.53 -2.53 -23.24
C ALA A 46 -0.17 -1.78 -23.30
N PRO A 47 0.59 -1.71 -22.19
CA PRO A 47 0.20 -2.12 -20.83
C PRO A 47 -0.93 -1.24 -20.28
N PHE A 48 -1.94 -1.86 -19.68
CA PHE A 48 -3.08 -1.15 -19.12
C PHE A 48 -2.67 -0.56 -17.78
N THR A 49 -2.78 0.75 -17.63
CA THR A 49 -2.34 1.45 -16.43
C THR A 49 -3.46 2.27 -15.82
N GLN A 50 -3.38 2.45 -14.51
CA GLN A 50 -4.20 3.39 -13.76
C GLN A 50 -3.31 4.04 -12.69
N THR A 51 -3.35 5.36 -12.61
CA THR A 51 -2.60 6.14 -11.62
C THR A 51 -3.58 6.83 -10.68
N ILE A 52 -3.40 6.62 -9.38
CA ILE A 52 -4.31 7.06 -8.33
C ILE A 52 -3.56 8.06 -7.45
N PRO A 53 -4.05 9.30 -7.33
CA PRO A 53 -3.49 10.24 -6.37
C PRO A 53 -3.61 9.69 -4.95
N LEU A 54 -2.50 9.69 -4.22
CA LEU A 54 -2.45 9.24 -2.84
C LEU A 54 -1.48 10.14 -2.07
N SER A 55 -2.03 11.19 -1.47
CA SER A 55 -1.22 12.19 -0.76
C SER A 55 -0.44 11.54 0.38
N GLY A 56 0.84 11.89 0.50
CA GLY A 56 1.73 11.38 1.54
C GLY A 56 2.65 10.25 1.07
N ILE A 57 2.17 9.36 0.18
CA ILE A 57 2.93 8.18 -0.24
C ILE A 57 4.24 8.58 -0.93
N LYS A 58 5.29 7.81 -0.69
CA LYS A 58 6.63 7.98 -1.25
C LYS A 58 6.95 6.86 -2.23
N SER A 59 7.78 7.18 -3.20
CA SER A 59 8.40 6.21 -4.11
C SER A 59 9.22 5.11 -3.40
N THR A 60 9.60 5.33 -2.14
CA THR A 60 10.30 4.35 -1.30
C THR A 60 9.37 3.44 -0.50
N ASP A 61 8.07 3.73 -0.44
CA ASP A 61 7.12 2.86 0.23
C ASP A 61 6.97 1.55 -0.56
N ASN A 62 6.95 0.41 0.14
CA ASN A 62 6.78 -0.90 -0.48
C ASN A 62 5.62 -1.66 0.19
N PRO A 63 4.36 -1.28 -0.13
CA PRO A 63 3.20 -1.84 0.55
C PRO A 63 2.96 -3.30 0.22
N ILE A 64 2.32 -4.00 1.15
CA ILE A 64 1.73 -5.31 0.89
C ILE A 64 0.29 -5.08 0.42
N PRO A 65 -0.04 -5.37 -0.86
CA PRO A 65 -1.39 -5.22 -1.37
C PRO A 65 -2.28 -6.37 -0.89
N GLY A 66 -3.49 -6.04 -0.47
CA GLY A 66 -4.59 -6.96 -0.23
C GLY A 66 -5.80 -6.57 -1.07
N MET A 67 -6.61 -7.54 -1.48
CA MET A 67 -7.86 -7.27 -2.18
C MET A 67 -9.01 -7.15 -1.18
N LEU A 68 -9.85 -6.14 -1.34
CA LEU A 68 -11.11 -5.98 -0.60
C LEU A 68 -12.29 -6.21 -1.54
N TYR A 69 -13.37 -6.75 -0.99
CA TYR A 69 -14.63 -6.90 -1.71
C TYR A 69 -15.67 -5.90 -1.17
N PRO A 70 -16.60 -5.42 -2.01
CA PRO A 70 -17.73 -4.64 -1.55
C PRO A 70 -18.69 -5.49 -0.70
N ASP A 71 -19.49 -4.84 0.16
CA ASP A 71 -20.40 -5.52 1.10
C ASP A 71 -21.53 -6.31 0.38
N ASN A 72 -21.97 -5.84 -0.78
CA ASN A 72 -23.06 -6.46 -1.57
C ASN A 72 -22.53 -7.47 -2.60
N LEU A 73 -21.75 -8.45 -2.15
CA LEU A 73 -21.05 -9.39 -3.03
C LEU A 73 -21.93 -10.59 -3.45
N THR A 74 -22.15 -10.75 -4.76
CA THR A 74 -22.65 -12.01 -5.35
C THR A 74 -21.48 -12.89 -5.79
N GLU A 75 -21.71 -14.20 -5.97
CA GLU A 75 -20.67 -15.12 -6.47
C GLU A 75 -20.13 -14.72 -7.85
N ASP A 76 -21.01 -14.32 -8.77
CA ASP A 76 -20.63 -13.83 -10.10
C ASP A 76 -19.76 -12.57 -10.01
N ARG A 77 -20.13 -11.62 -9.14
CA ARG A 77 -19.35 -10.39 -8.95
C ARG A 77 -17.99 -10.70 -8.31
N LYS A 78 -17.95 -11.63 -7.35
CA LYS A 78 -16.70 -12.11 -6.75
C LYS A 78 -15.78 -12.71 -7.81
N ALA A 79 -16.29 -13.62 -8.66
CA ALA A 79 -15.51 -14.24 -9.71
C ALA A 79 -14.95 -13.23 -10.72
N GLN A 80 -15.71 -12.18 -11.04
CA GLN A 80 -15.23 -11.08 -11.91
C GLN A 80 -14.12 -10.25 -11.25
N ILE A 81 -14.26 -9.96 -9.95
CA ILE A 81 -13.25 -9.25 -9.15
C ILE A 81 -11.98 -10.09 -9.07
N ASP A 82 -12.07 -11.37 -8.72
CA ASP A 82 -10.93 -12.30 -8.64
C ASP A 82 -10.18 -12.43 -9.98
N LYS A 83 -10.93 -12.54 -11.09
CA LYS A 83 -10.33 -12.59 -12.43
C LYS A 83 -9.61 -11.29 -12.76
N SER A 84 -10.22 -10.14 -12.43
CA SER A 84 -9.68 -8.81 -12.72
C SER A 84 -8.46 -8.50 -11.86
N SER A 85 -8.44 -8.88 -10.59
CA SER A 85 -7.30 -8.67 -9.69
C SER A 85 -6.08 -9.50 -10.10
N ASN A 86 -6.27 -10.73 -10.58
CA ASN A 86 -5.20 -11.57 -11.14
C ASN A 86 -4.58 -11.01 -12.44
N MET A 87 -5.13 -9.93 -13.01
CA MET A 87 -4.52 -9.24 -14.16
C MET A 87 -3.46 -8.22 -13.74
N ILE A 88 -3.44 -7.81 -12.46
CA ILE A 88 -2.45 -6.88 -11.93
C ILE A 88 -1.09 -7.56 -11.95
N THR A 89 -0.16 -6.95 -12.65
CA THR A 89 1.22 -7.44 -12.80
C THR A 89 2.23 -6.64 -12.00
N GLU A 90 1.90 -5.40 -11.63
CA GLU A 90 2.81 -4.50 -10.95
C GLU A 90 2.04 -3.39 -10.23
N ILE A 91 2.49 -3.06 -9.03
CA ILE A 91 2.05 -1.92 -8.23
C ILE A 91 3.31 -1.13 -7.89
N GLU A 92 3.36 0.11 -8.36
CA GLU A 92 4.49 1.02 -8.22
C GLU A 92 4.04 2.21 -7.36
N THR A 93 4.78 2.48 -6.28
CA THR A 93 4.60 3.68 -5.48
C THR A 93 5.42 4.81 -6.12
N LEU A 94 4.81 5.98 -6.21
CA LEU A 94 5.41 7.22 -6.71
C LEU A 94 5.19 8.30 -5.66
N ASP A 95 5.97 9.38 -5.68
CA ASP A 95 5.72 10.48 -4.75
C ASP A 95 4.32 11.09 -4.99
N GLY A 96 3.43 10.90 -4.02
CA GLY A 96 2.04 11.39 -4.05
C GLY A 96 1.07 10.57 -4.91
N SER A 97 1.47 9.41 -5.46
CA SER A 97 0.55 8.56 -6.23
C SER A 97 0.92 7.08 -6.23
N LEU A 98 -0.06 6.25 -6.58
CA LEU A 98 0.12 4.83 -6.84
C LEU A 98 -0.12 4.56 -8.32
N LYS A 99 0.74 3.81 -8.99
CA LYS A 99 0.53 3.34 -10.35
C LYS A 99 0.34 1.83 -10.35
N VAL A 100 -0.78 1.38 -10.90
CA VAL A 100 -1.10 -0.04 -11.04
C VAL A 100 -1.06 -0.41 -12.52
N THR A 101 -0.39 -1.52 -12.84
CA THR A 101 -0.18 -1.97 -14.22
C THR A 101 -0.68 -3.40 -14.41
N CYS A 102 -1.47 -3.61 -15.46
CA CYS A 102 -1.87 -4.91 -15.99
C CYS A 102 -1.26 -5.07 -17.39
N ARG A 103 -0.20 -5.88 -17.54
CA ARG A 103 0.55 -5.97 -18.80
C ARG A 103 -0.22 -6.64 -19.95
N PHE A 104 -1.09 -7.60 -19.64
CA PHE A 104 -1.63 -8.51 -20.67
C PHE A 104 -3.13 -8.37 -20.91
N LYS A 105 -3.92 -8.11 -19.85
CA LYS A 105 -5.38 -8.01 -19.95
C LYS A 105 -5.87 -6.83 -19.13
N ARG A 106 -6.87 -6.12 -19.67
CA ARG A 106 -7.53 -5.01 -19.00
C ARG A 106 -8.54 -5.56 -18.00
N PRO A 107 -8.53 -5.12 -16.73
CA PRO A 107 -9.59 -5.45 -15.77
C PRO A 107 -10.97 -5.08 -16.29
N THR A 108 -11.98 -5.86 -15.90
CA THR A 108 -13.38 -5.69 -16.32
C THR A 108 -14.33 -5.42 -15.17
N ALA A 109 -13.83 -5.49 -13.94
CA ALA A 109 -14.53 -5.12 -12.72
C ALA A 109 -13.77 -4.00 -11.99
N ASP A 110 -14.51 -3.21 -11.22
CA ASP A 110 -13.91 -2.29 -10.25
C ASP A 110 -13.20 -3.09 -9.17
N LEU A 111 -12.00 -2.64 -8.80
CA LEU A 111 -11.19 -3.28 -7.76
C LEU A 111 -11.00 -2.33 -6.59
N ILE A 112 -10.91 -2.89 -5.39
CA ILE A 112 -10.54 -2.17 -4.17
C ILE A 112 -9.31 -2.87 -3.59
N LEU A 113 -8.23 -2.11 -3.42
CA LEU A 113 -7.02 -2.62 -2.77
C LEU A 113 -6.86 -1.99 -1.40
N SER A 114 -6.42 -2.79 -0.44
CA SER A 114 -5.83 -2.31 0.81
C SER A 114 -4.32 -2.35 0.70
N LEU A 115 -3.64 -1.27 1.04
CA LEU A 115 -2.19 -1.18 1.12
C LEU A 115 -1.80 -1.12 2.59
N LYS A 116 -0.99 -2.08 3.04
CA LYS A 116 -0.40 -2.09 4.40
C LYS A 116 1.07 -1.75 4.35
N GLY A 117 1.57 -1.07 5.39
CA GLY A 117 2.99 -0.68 5.47
C GLY A 117 3.34 0.51 4.59
N VAL A 118 2.40 1.44 4.39
CA VAL A 118 2.67 2.74 3.77
C VAL A 118 2.87 3.80 4.84
N SER A 119 3.83 4.71 4.62
CA SER A 119 4.07 5.84 5.51
C SER A 119 3.38 7.08 4.95
N LEU A 120 2.09 7.30 5.26
CA LEU A 120 1.38 8.52 4.85
C LEU A 120 1.59 9.69 5.82
#